data_AF-A0A7V5RBV0-F1
#
_entry.id   AF-A0A7V5RBV0-F1
#
_cell.length_a   1.000
_cell.length_b   1.000
_cell.length_c   1.000
_cell.angle_alpha   90.00
_cell.angle_beta   90.00
_cell.angle_gamma   90.00
#
_symmetry.space_group_name_H-M   'P 1'
#
loop_
_entity.id
_entity.type
_entity.pdbx_description
1 polymer ?
#
loop_
_entity_poly.entity_id
_entity_poly.type
_entity_poly.pdbx_seq_one_letter_code
_entity_poly.pdbx_strand_id
1 'polypeptide(L)'
;MSVTDNLITLPNNAGRKIIEAGAVIACPLLDTERFVKFCKKDCGLSVSRERLIRLERLRLFTPIFRVRKPERDAPPPFYILVRKGHNWFTKKWAWDTTGLTPTYQVPDYTDGTQEGYYSIFQIDYLHMVLQRMTDSVELDYYLDRIDKKNIDWHKKGERRIGVAESRLKSLLTHEYHRRSVALLCQFISNRYYPKSQSDQRKFRNSLRRGIYPDHWYEWDPRKAERLFDLTPEKLRNAYKGLALAQKDCDPLERWYQLTQFVAVKERKKLKGDALRAETLRAGAHMLRLLYKDLYGEELPHPNEEKVITHIPELDVRQDTRRYLELVVNRFGLNPQPKLCLIVEGESEEAAVQKIFKQYFGAHPGKYWIEIVVLGGVGVATGTKQDRFRAILRLVDYLHHHQTITFLILDNENYAIRLEQETKKAKSIHSDRRYVTRPDYIKIWRKSFEFDNFSCSEIAAAMSKLAMGHANFTTSEVATCKKNPNPGASLKHLYKQKTHYGLQKIKLSEFLVEHMMSPSSRRKIENRPIVKVLERVRQLADDNLFPTMHKIWEDNQASNYFGKKLKRSRSGGKAKG
;
A
#
# COMPACT_ATOMS: atom_id res chain seq x y z
N MET A 1 -34.28 21.56 -17.19
CA MET A 1 -34.35 20.08 -17.20
C MET A 1 -34.75 19.64 -15.80
N SER A 2 -35.71 18.72 -15.68
CA SER A 2 -36.19 18.25 -14.39
C SER A 2 -35.11 17.38 -13.72
N VAL A 3 -35.05 17.35 -12.38
CA VAL A 3 -34.09 16.49 -11.64
C VAL A 3 -34.24 15.00 -12.03
N THR A 4 -35.42 14.60 -12.52
CA THR A 4 -35.72 13.24 -12.98
C THR A 4 -35.15 12.88 -14.35
N ASP A 5 -34.87 13.84 -15.23
CA ASP A 5 -34.32 13.59 -16.58
C ASP A 5 -32.90 13.00 -16.53
N ASN A 6 -32.24 13.21 -15.39
CA ASN A 6 -30.84 12.91 -15.13
C ASN A 6 -30.61 11.60 -14.37
N LEU A 7 -31.66 10.79 -14.19
CA LEU A 7 -31.63 9.51 -13.49
C LEU A 7 -31.70 8.33 -14.47
N ILE A 8 -31.01 7.23 -14.13
CA ILE A 8 -31.08 5.96 -14.88
C ILE A 8 -32.46 5.31 -14.72
N THR A 9 -33.11 5.03 -15.85
CA THR A 9 -34.38 4.32 -15.93
C THR A 9 -34.19 2.83 -15.61
N LEU A 10 -35.13 2.25 -14.89
CA LEU A 10 -35.12 0.82 -14.58
C LEU A 10 -35.53 0.01 -15.82
N PRO A 11 -34.66 -0.87 -16.36
CA PRO A 11 -35.05 -1.68 -17.51
C PRO A 11 -36.13 -2.70 -17.15
N ASN A 12 -37.04 -2.94 -18.09
CA ASN A 12 -37.95 -4.07 -18.00
C ASN A 12 -37.17 -5.39 -18.07
N ASN A 13 -37.44 -6.28 -17.13
CA ASN A 13 -36.80 -7.60 -17.03
C ASN A 13 -35.26 -7.54 -16.95
N ALA A 14 -34.71 -6.57 -16.20
CA ALA A 14 -33.28 -6.41 -16.04
C ALA A 14 -32.61 -7.67 -15.45
N GLY A 15 -33.27 -8.39 -14.54
CA GLY A 15 -32.75 -9.62 -13.94
C GLY A 15 -32.55 -10.74 -14.96
N ARG A 16 -33.53 -10.92 -15.85
CA ARG A 16 -33.45 -11.82 -17.00
C ARG A 16 -32.30 -11.43 -17.92
N LYS A 17 -32.15 -10.13 -18.23
CA LYS A 17 -31.05 -9.63 -19.08
C LYS A 17 -29.67 -9.85 -18.47
N ILE A 18 -29.52 -9.71 -17.16
CA ILE A 18 -28.28 -10.02 -16.43
C ILE A 18 -27.90 -11.50 -16.60
N ILE A 19 -28.87 -12.41 -16.45
CA ILE A 19 -28.63 -13.85 -16.61
C ILE A 19 -28.36 -14.22 -18.07
N GLU A 20 -29.15 -13.71 -19.01
CA GLU A 20 -28.95 -13.96 -20.45
C GLU A 20 -27.59 -13.44 -20.95
N ALA A 21 -27.10 -12.33 -20.40
CA ALA A 21 -25.77 -11.79 -20.68
C ALA A 21 -24.63 -12.52 -19.94
N GLY A 22 -24.97 -13.49 -19.07
CA GLY A 22 -24.03 -14.21 -18.23
C GLY A 22 -23.30 -13.34 -17.22
N ALA A 23 -23.84 -12.16 -16.89
CA ALA A 23 -23.23 -11.14 -16.04
C ALA A 23 -23.21 -11.52 -14.55
N VAL A 24 -22.81 -12.75 -14.25
CA VAL A 24 -22.72 -13.38 -12.93
C VAL A 24 -21.44 -14.22 -12.78
N ILE A 25 -20.54 -14.19 -13.77
CA ILE A 25 -19.33 -15.01 -13.79
C ILE A 25 -18.23 -14.35 -12.94
N ALA A 26 -17.90 -13.08 -13.23
CA ALA A 26 -16.85 -12.37 -12.50
C ALA A 26 -17.30 -11.94 -11.09
N CYS A 27 -18.59 -11.66 -10.93
CA CYS A 27 -19.21 -11.26 -9.68
C CYS A 27 -20.49 -12.11 -9.49
N PRO A 28 -20.37 -13.30 -8.87
CA PRO A 28 -21.53 -14.17 -8.64
C PRO A 28 -22.57 -13.53 -7.74
N LEU A 29 -23.82 -13.83 -8.02
CA LEU A 29 -24.93 -13.46 -7.14
C LEU A 29 -24.92 -14.33 -5.88
N LEU A 30 -25.43 -13.75 -4.81
CA LEU A 30 -25.55 -14.39 -3.50
C LEU A 30 -26.99 -14.86 -3.33
N ASP A 31 -27.17 -16.12 -2.92
CA ASP A 31 -28.45 -16.57 -2.38
C ASP A 31 -28.84 -15.77 -1.12
N THR A 32 -30.09 -15.88 -0.67
CA THR A 32 -30.60 -15.07 0.44
C THR A 32 -29.74 -15.19 1.70
N GLU A 33 -29.29 -16.40 2.07
CA GLU A 33 -28.50 -16.60 3.29
C GLU A 33 -27.09 -16.01 3.17
N ARG A 34 -26.43 -16.19 2.03
CA ARG A 34 -25.12 -15.58 1.75
C ARG A 34 -25.22 -14.07 1.67
N PHE A 35 -26.29 -13.53 1.11
CA PHE A 35 -26.51 -12.09 1.04
C PHE A 35 -26.79 -11.48 2.42
N VAL A 36 -27.62 -12.13 3.24
CA VAL A 36 -27.84 -11.74 4.64
C VAL A 36 -26.54 -11.80 5.42
N LYS A 37 -25.74 -12.86 5.25
CA LYS A 37 -24.41 -12.97 5.87
C LYS A 37 -23.49 -11.84 5.44
N PHE A 38 -23.40 -11.57 4.15
CA PHE A 38 -22.61 -10.46 3.59
C PHE A 38 -23.03 -9.13 4.19
N CYS A 39 -24.34 -8.82 4.17
CA CYS A 39 -24.87 -7.58 4.74
C CYS A 39 -24.59 -7.46 6.23
N LYS A 40 -24.92 -8.48 7.02
CA LYS A 40 -24.87 -8.44 8.49
C LYS A 40 -23.48 -8.63 9.06
N LYS A 41 -22.76 -9.67 8.64
CA LYS A 41 -21.44 -10.02 9.19
C LYS A 41 -20.31 -9.22 8.55
N ASP A 42 -20.44 -8.93 7.26
CA ASP A 42 -19.31 -8.36 6.50
C ASP A 42 -19.48 -6.86 6.28
N CYS A 43 -20.70 -6.34 6.06
CA CYS A 43 -20.97 -4.91 5.83
C CYS A 43 -21.63 -4.16 7.00
N GLY A 44 -21.96 -4.84 8.12
CA GLY A 44 -22.54 -4.20 9.31
C GLY A 44 -24.00 -3.75 9.19
N LEU A 45 -24.75 -4.21 8.18
CA LEU A 45 -26.17 -3.91 8.03
C LEU A 45 -27.06 -4.90 8.78
N SER A 46 -27.92 -4.41 9.66
CA SER A 46 -28.87 -5.25 10.40
C SER A 46 -30.04 -5.71 9.51
N VAL A 47 -29.89 -6.87 8.90
CA VAL A 47 -30.90 -7.50 8.03
C VAL A 47 -31.03 -9.01 8.31
N SER A 48 -32.23 -9.55 8.11
CA SER A 48 -32.56 -10.97 8.20
C SER A 48 -33.31 -11.43 6.94
N ARG A 49 -33.44 -12.74 6.74
CA ARG A 49 -34.25 -13.33 5.65
C ARG A 49 -35.68 -12.78 5.68
N GLU A 50 -36.33 -12.84 6.85
CA GLU A 50 -37.67 -12.31 7.06
C GLU A 50 -37.77 -10.83 6.68
N ARG A 51 -36.79 -10.02 7.09
CA ARG A 51 -36.76 -8.60 6.77
C ARG A 51 -36.65 -8.35 5.26
N LEU A 52 -35.82 -9.11 4.54
CA LEU A 52 -35.72 -9.00 3.08
C LEU A 52 -37.03 -9.36 2.38
N ILE A 53 -37.68 -10.46 2.79
CA ILE A 53 -38.99 -10.87 2.26
C ILE A 53 -40.06 -9.82 2.50
N ARG A 54 -40.07 -9.21 3.70
CA ARG A 54 -41.01 -8.13 4.03
C ARG A 54 -40.77 -6.89 3.15
N LEU A 55 -39.52 -6.50 2.95
CA LEU A 55 -39.18 -5.39 2.04
C LEU A 55 -39.57 -5.69 0.60
N GLU A 56 -39.48 -6.96 0.17
CA GLU A 56 -39.89 -7.40 -1.16
C GLU A 56 -41.40 -7.35 -1.35
N ARG A 57 -42.17 -7.82 -0.35
CA ARG A 57 -43.64 -7.68 -0.33
C ARG A 57 -44.08 -6.23 -0.42
N LEU A 58 -43.36 -5.35 0.28
CA LEU A 58 -43.57 -3.89 0.23
C LEU A 58 -42.99 -3.23 -1.03
N ARG A 59 -42.34 -3.99 -1.92
CA ARG A 59 -41.70 -3.51 -3.15
C ARG A 59 -40.58 -2.48 -2.92
N LEU A 60 -40.01 -2.47 -1.73
CA LEU A 60 -38.94 -1.54 -1.33
C LEU A 60 -37.55 -2.09 -1.58
N PHE A 61 -37.40 -3.41 -1.63
CA PHE A 61 -36.14 -4.06 -1.96
C PHE A 61 -36.42 -5.47 -2.45
N THR A 62 -35.89 -5.84 -3.61
CA THR A 62 -36.13 -7.16 -4.21
C THR A 62 -34.81 -7.84 -4.55
N PRO A 63 -34.77 -9.17 -4.66
CA PRO A 63 -33.71 -9.86 -5.37
C PRO A 63 -33.65 -9.40 -6.84
N ILE A 64 -32.64 -9.86 -7.58
CA ILE A 64 -32.53 -9.69 -9.03
C ILE A 64 -33.46 -10.67 -9.76
N PHE A 65 -33.52 -11.91 -9.28
CA PHE A 65 -34.53 -12.88 -9.68
C PHE A 65 -34.75 -13.89 -8.56
N ARG A 66 -35.82 -14.67 -8.69
CA ARG A 66 -36.08 -15.86 -7.89
C ARG A 66 -36.02 -17.10 -8.74
N VAL A 67 -35.66 -18.22 -8.12
CA VAL A 67 -35.66 -19.55 -8.76
C VAL A 67 -36.44 -20.51 -7.89
N ARG A 68 -37.23 -21.39 -8.52
CA ARG A 68 -37.85 -22.52 -7.83
C ARG A 68 -36.77 -23.53 -7.41
N LYS A 69 -36.71 -23.90 -6.14
CA LYS A 69 -35.86 -24.98 -5.67
C LYS A 69 -36.48 -26.33 -6.05
N PRO A 70 -35.69 -27.30 -6.54
CA PRO A 70 -36.17 -28.66 -6.74
C PRO A 70 -36.53 -29.30 -5.39
N GLU A 71 -37.51 -30.21 -5.39
CA GLU A 71 -38.11 -30.80 -4.19
C GLU A 71 -37.21 -31.83 -3.45
N ARG A 72 -36.00 -32.17 -3.94
CA ARG A 72 -35.07 -33.11 -3.28
C ARG A 72 -33.58 -32.81 -3.55
N ASP A 73 -32.75 -32.99 -2.51
CA ASP A 73 -31.30 -33.31 -2.44
C ASP A 73 -30.34 -32.88 -3.57
N ALA A 74 -30.59 -31.77 -4.26
CA ALA A 74 -29.59 -31.16 -5.12
C ALA A 74 -28.52 -30.49 -4.22
N PRO A 75 -27.24 -30.89 -4.28
CA PRO A 75 -26.22 -30.31 -3.42
C PRO A 75 -26.10 -28.79 -3.67
N PRO A 76 -26.09 -27.94 -2.63
CA PRO A 76 -25.74 -26.54 -2.79
C PRO A 76 -24.29 -26.43 -3.29
N PRO A 77 -23.99 -25.49 -4.21
CA PRO A 77 -24.84 -24.41 -4.70
C PRO A 77 -25.49 -24.72 -6.05
N PHE A 78 -26.77 -24.33 -6.21
CA PHE A 78 -27.43 -24.21 -7.50
C PHE A 78 -26.61 -23.26 -8.40
N TYR A 79 -25.81 -23.83 -9.29
CA TYR A 79 -25.03 -23.11 -10.27
C TYR A 79 -25.93 -22.72 -11.43
N ILE A 80 -26.02 -21.43 -11.71
CA ILE A 80 -26.72 -20.93 -12.87
C ILE A 80 -25.91 -21.31 -14.11
N LEU A 81 -26.31 -22.40 -14.77
CA LEU A 81 -25.73 -22.78 -16.06
C LEU A 81 -26.18 -21.76 -17.10
N VAL A 82 -25.36 -20.73 -17.33
CA VAL A 82 -25.58 -19.79 -18.43
C VAL A 82 -25.19 -20.49 -19.72
N ARG A 83 -26.12 -21.25 -20.33
CA ARG A 83 -25.95 -21.75 -21.71
C ARG A 83 -26.94 -21.05 -22.64
N LYS A 84 -26.51 -20.76 -23.86
CA LYS A 84 -27.35 -20.23 -24.95
C LYS A 84 -28.57 -21.15 -25.12
N GLY A 85 -29.79 -20.59 -25.09
CA GLY A 85 -31.04 -21.35 -25.22
C GLY A 85 -31.70 -21.82 -23.92
N HIS A 86 -31.20 -21.43 -22.74
CA HIS A 86 -31.90 -21.68 -21.48
C HIS A 86 -33.20 -20.88 -21.40
N ASN A 87 -34.33 -21.57 -21.17
CA ASN A 87 -35.67 -20.98 -21.16
C ASN A 87 -36.28 -20.95 -19.75
N TRP A 88 -35.48 -20.74 -18.71
CA TRP A 88 -35.91 -20.81 -17.30
C TRP A 88 -37.06 -19.87 -16.97
N PHE A 89 -37.00 -18.63 -17.46
CA PHE A 89 -38.07 -17.65 -17.30
C PHE A 89 -39.32 -18.07 -18.07
N THR A 90 -39.17 -18.60 -19.30
CA THR A 90 -40.30 -19.10 -20.11
C THR A 90 -40.95 -20.34 -19.49
N LYS A 91 -40.16 -21.25 -18.90
CA LYS A 91 -40.61 -22.45 -18.19
C LYS A 91 -41.11 -22.17 -16.77
N LYS A 92 -41.11 -20.91 -16.32
CA LYS A 92 -41.51 -20.50 -14.96
C LYS A 92 -40.70 -21.21 -13.85
N TRP A 93 -39.44 -21.54 -14.14
CA TRP A 93 -38.47 -22.01 -13.13
C TRP A 93 -37.75 -20.84 -12.46
N ALA A 94 -37.72 -19.69 -13.12
CA ALA A 94 -37.22 -18.44 -12.57
C ALA A 94 -38.20 -17.31 -12.84
N TRP A 95 -38.22 -16.34 -11.93
CA TRP A 95 -39.03 -15.12 -12.04
C TRP A 95 -38.11 -13.91 -11.98
N ASP A 96 -38.27 -13.01 -12.96
CA ASP A 96 -37.64 -11.72 -12.90
C ASP A 96 -38.35 -10.87 -11.83
N THR A 97 -37.59 -10.38 -10.87
CA THR A 97 -38.10 -9.60 -9.75
C THR A 97 -37.80 -8.10 -9.88
N THR A 98 -37.16 -7.70 -10.98
CA THR A 98 -36.72 -6.32 -11.26
C THR A 98 -37.81 -5.41 -11.81
N GLY A 99 -38.91 -5.97 -12.33
CA GLY A 99 -40.05 -5.19 -12.82
C GLY A 99 -40.67 -4.29 -11.75
N LEU A 100 -41.31 -3.19 -12.19
CA LEU A 100 -42.06 -2.28 -11.31
C LEU A 100 -43.30 -2.96 -10.70
N THR A 101 -43.94 -3.83 -11.49
CA THR A 101 -45.07 -4.64 -11.05
C THR A 101 -44.60 -6.09 -10.92
N PRO A 102 -44.60 -6.67 -9.71
CA PRO A 102 -44.26 -8.08 -9.55
C PRO A 102 -45.20 -8.96 -10.36
N THR A 103 -44.64 -9.78 -11.24
CA THR A 103 -45.38 -10.78 -12.02
C THR A 103 -45.43 -12.14 -11.32
N TYR A 104 -44.97 -12.20 -10.07
CA TYR A 104 -44.87 -13.40 -9.25
C TYR A 104 -45.36 -13.12 -7.82
N GLN A 105 -45.73 -14.20 -7.12
CA GLN A 105 -46.09 -14.14 -5.72
C GLN A 105 -44.84 -14.19 -4.85
N VAL A 106 -44.66 -13.19 -4.00
CA VAL A 106 -43.56 -13.17 -3.03
C VAL A 106 -43.81 -14.26 -1.98
N PRO A 107 -42.90 -15.23 -1.82
CA PRO A 107 -43.09 -16.34 -0.90
C PRO A 107 -43.10 -15.90 0.57
N ASP A 108 -43.49 -16.80 1.46
CA ASP A 108 -43.25 -16.62 2.89
C ASP A 108 -41.77 -16.77 3.24
N TYR A 109 -41.33 -16.18 4.36
CA TYR A 109 -39.93 -16.28 4.75
C TYR A 109 -39.57 -17.72 5.19
N THR A 110 -40.57 -18.50 5.61
CA THR A 110 -40.45 -19.94 5.91
C THR A 110 -40.51 -20.81 4.65
N ASP A 111 -40.94 -20.27 3.52
CA ASP A 111 -41.08 -21.02 2.27
C ASP A 111 -39.70 -21.27 1.64
N GLY A 112 -39.31 -22.54 1.64
CA GLY A 112 -38.07 -23.05 1.05
C GLY A 112 -38.18 -23.40 -0.44
N THR A 113 -39.36 -23.32 -1.05
CA THR A 113 -39.59 -23.73 -2.45
C THR A 113 -39.04 -22.74 -3.46
N GLN A 114 -38.67 -21.52 -3.02
CA GLN A 114 -38.08 -20.49 -3.87
C GLN A 114 -36.84 -19.87 -3.21
N GLU A 115 -35.85 -19.51 -4.02
CA GLU A 115 -34.64 -18.81 -3.58
C GLU A 115 -34.47 -17.48 -4.30
N GLY A 116 -34.15 -16.43 -3.54
CA GLY A 116 -33.82 -15.11 -4.09
C GLY A 116 -32.32 -14.96 -4.28
N TYR A 117 -31.91 -14.37 -5.41
CA TYR A 117 -30.51 -14.08 -5.71
C TYR A 117 -30.26 -12.57 -5.76
N TYR A 118 -29.26 -12.12 -5.02
CA TYR A 118 -28.93 -10.71 -4.82
C TYR A 118 -27.53 -10.40 -5.32
N SER A 119 -27.31 -9.16 -5.75
CA SER A 119 -25.98 -8.65 -6.06
C SER A 119 -25.39 -7.91 -4.87
N ILE A 120 -24.06 -8.02 -4.69
CA ILE A 120 -23.32 -7.19 -3.72
C ILE A 120 -23.47 -5.69 -3.99
N PHE A 121 -23.75 -5.28 -5.25
CA PHE A 121 -23.95 -3.88 -5.61
C PHE A 121 -25.30 -3.33 -5.13
N GLN A 122 -26.23 -4.18 -4.67
CA GLN A 122 -27.47 -3.73 -4.05
C GLN A 122 -27.26 -3.20 -2.62
N ILE A 123 -26.04 -3.26 -2.07
CA ILE A 123 -25.75 -2.88 -0.67
C ILE A 123 -26.08 -1.41 -0.38
N ASP A 124 -25.82 -0.50 -1.32
CA ASP A 124 -26.14 0.92 -1.20
C ASP A 124 -27.65 1.15 -1.11
N TYR A 125 -28.36 0.56 -2.06
CA TYR A 125 -29.82 0.61 -2.13
C TYR A 125 -30.46 0.03 -0.87
N LEU A 126 -29.99 -1.14 -0.42
CA LEU A 126 -30.47 -1.76 0.81
C LEU A 126 -30.22 -0.86 2.01
N HIS A 127 -29.01 -0.30 2.14
CA HIS A 127 -28.68 0.55 3.27
C HIS A 127 -29.62 1.76 3.36
N MET A 128 -29.83 2.45 2.24
CA MET A 128 -30.74 3.59 2.15
C MET A 128 -32.18 3.21 2.55
N VAL A 129 -32.69 2.08 2.03
CA VAL A 129 -34.03 1.57 2.40
C VAL A 129 -34.09 1.27 3.90
N LEU A 130 -33.08 0.60 4.45
CA LEU A 130 -33.02 0.29 5.87
C LEU A 130 -32.95 1.55 6.73
N GLN A 131 -32.15 2.56 6.36
CA GLN A 131 -32.08 3.83 7.09
C GLN A 131 -33.42 4.56 7.12
N ARG A 132 -34.16 4.53 6.01
CA ARG A 132 -35.46 5.22 5.94
C ARG A 132 -36.59 4.48 6.64
N MET A 133 -36.50 3.15 6.69
CA MET A 133 -37.51 2.26 7.27
C MET A 133 -37.17 1.79 8.69
N THR A 134 -36.04 2.21 9.25
CA THR A 134 -35.67 1.95 10.65
C THR A 134 -35.67 3.26 11.40
N ASP A 135 -36.61 3.43 12.32
CA ASP A 135 -36.57 4.55 13.25
C ASP A 135 -35.59 4.22 14.39
N SER A 136 -34.66 5.13 14.64
CA SER A 136 -33.79 5.13 15.83
C SER A 136 -34.27 6.18 16.83
N VAL A 137 -34.10 5.88 18.12
CA VAL A 137 -34.34 6.83 19.21
C VAL A 137 -33.04 6.98 19.99
N GLU A 138 -32.44 8.16 19.91
CA GLU A 138 -31.29 8.53 20.73
C GLU A 138 -31.81 9.13 22.05
N LEU A 139 -31.51 8.46 23.16
CA LEU A 139 -31.99 8.84 24.48
C LEU A 139 -31.29 10.10 25.03
N ASP A 140 -30.09 10.41 24.55
CA ASP A 140 -29.31 11.58 24.97
C ASP A 140 -30.05 12.91 24.72
N TYR A 141 -30.82 13.00 23.63
CA TYR A 141 -31.70 14.15 23.35
C TYR A 141 -32.76 14.43 24.43
N TYR A 142 -32.97 13.47 25.33
CA TYR A 142 -33.95 13.55 26.40
C TYR A 142 -33.31 13.77 27.77
N LEU A 143 -31.98 13.62 27.90
CA LEU A 143 -31.26 13.84 29.15
C LEU A 143 -31.26 15.33 29.54
N ASP A 144 -31.16 16.25 28.58
CA ASP A 144 -31.24 17.70 28.82
C ASP A 144 -32.67 18.21 29.11
N ARG A 145 -33.68 17.32 29.08
CA ARG A 145 -35.10 17.66 29.22
C ARG A 145 -35.74 17.15 30.51
N ILE A 146 -34.94 16.67 31.46
CA ILE A 146 -35.42 16.17 32.77
C ILE A 146 -36.29 17.23 33.48
N ASP A 147 -36.02 18.53 33.29
CA ASP A 147 -36.79 19.62 33.90
C ASP A 147 -38.10 19.98 33.16
N LYS A 148 -38.36 19.41 31.97
CA LYS A 148 -39.59 19.67 31.20
C LYS A 148 -40.51 18.45 31.19
N LYS A 149 -41.57 18.56 32.01
CA LYS A 149 -42.76 17.69 32.15
C LYS A 149 -43.11 16.83 30.91
N ASN A 150 -43.43 15.56 31.17
CA ASN A 150 -44.14 14.58 30.34
C ASN A 150 -43.90 14.68 28.81
N ILE A 151 -42.93 13.90 28.32
CA ILE A 151 -42.78 13.64 26.88
C ILE A 151 -44.03 12.90 26.39
N ASP A 152 -44.81 13.54 25.53
CA ASP A 152 -45.94 12.91 24.84
C ASP A 152 -45.43 11.96 23.74
N TRP A 153 -45.23 10.70 24.13
CA TRP A 153 -44.78 9.63 23.24
C TRP A 153 -45.81 9.28 22.17
N HIS A 154 -47.10 9.46 22.44
CA HIS A 154 -48.16 9.16 21.49
C HIS A 154 -48.10 10.11 20.29
N LYS A 155 -48.10 11.42 20.55
CA LYS A 155 -47.98 12.45 19.51
C LYS A 155 -46.67 12.35 18.72
N LYS A 156 -45.57 11.99 19.39
CA LYS A 156 -44.29 11.72 18.70
C LYS A 156 -44.37 10.46 17.84
N GLY A 157 -45.04 9.41 18.31
CA GLY A 157 -45.30 8.18 17.56
C GLY A 157 -46.11 8.44 16.29
N GLU A 158 -47.24 9.15 16.39
CA GLU A 158 -48.08 9.53 15.25
C GLU A 158 -47.29 10.34 14.21
N ARG A 159 -46.50 11.34 14.66
CA ARG A 159 -45.65 12.13 13.76
C ARG A 159 -44.62 11.25 13.04
N ARG A 160 -44.03 10.27 13.73
CA ARG A 160 -43.08 9.33 13.12
C ARG A 160 -43.75 8.42 12.11
N ILE A 161 -44.93 7.89 12.41
CA ILE A 161 -45.72 7.08 11.47
C ILE A 161 -46.04 7.89 10.22
N GLY A 162 -46.52 9.13 10.35
CA GLY A 162 -46.79 10.00 9.20
C GLY A 162 -45.55 10.29 8.35
N VAL A 163 -44.38 10.48 8.99
CA VAL A 163 -43.10 10.61 8.28
C VAL A 163 -42.71 9.30 7.58
N ALA A 164 -42.90 8.15 8.22
CA ALA A 164 -42.61 6.84 7.65
C ALA A 164 -43.50 6.55 6.43
N GLU A 165 -44.79 6.89 6.47
CA GLU A 165 -45.70 6.77 5.32
C GLU A 165 -45.29 7.67 4.15
N SER A 166 -44.90 8.91 4.44
CA SER A 166 -44.39 9.84 3.43
C SER A 166 -43.11 9.32 2.78
N ARG A 167 -42.17 8.80 3.59
CA ARG A 167 -40.95 8.15 3.11
C ARG A 167 -41.27 6.93 2.26
N LEU A 168 -42.21 6.08 2.69
CA LEU A 168 -42.64 4.89 1.95
C LEU A 168 -43.17 5.28 0.57
N LYS A 169 -44.05 6.28 0.49
CA LYS A 169 -44.57 6.79 -0.79
C LYS A 169 -43.43 7.31 -1.68
N SER A 170 -42.49 8.06 -1.12
CA SER A 170 -41.32 8.56 -1.84
C SER A 170 -40.41 7.44 -2.38
N LEU A 171 -40.15 6.40 -1.58
CA LEU A 171 -39.36 5.22 -1.98
C LEU A 171 -40.00 4.52 -3.19
N LEU A 172 -41.33 4.47 -3.25
CA LEU A 172 -42.08 3.82 -4.33
C LEU A 172 -42.18 4.66 -5.61
N THR A 173 -42.03 5.99 -5.54
CA THR A 173 -42.22 6.88 -6.70
C THR A 173 -40.92 7.40 -7.32
N HIS A 174 -39.87 7.67 -6.53
CA HIS A 174 -38.69 8.42 -7.00
C HIS A 174 -37.37 7.64 -7.00
N GLU A 175 -37.30 6.44 -6.41
CA GLU A 175 -36.00 5.84 -6.04
C GLU A 175 -35.55 4.63 -6.85
N TYR A 176 -36.13 4.46 -8.03
CA TYR A 176 -35.66 3.48 -9.01
C TYR A 176 -34.20 3.70 -9.40
N HIS A 177 -33.68 4.92 -9.30
CA HIS A 177 -32.31 5.23 -9.68
C HIS A 177 -31.26 4.36 -8.99
N ARG A 178 -31.26 4.28 -7.64
CA ARG A 178 -30.26 3.49 -6.89
C ARG A 178 -30.35 1.99 -7.22
N ARG A 179 -31.57 1.50 -7.41
CA ARG A 179 -31.83 0.13 -7.87
C ARG A 179 -31.29 -0.11 -9.27
N SER A 180 -31.56 0.80 -10.21
CA SER A 180 -31.05 0.74 -11.59
C SER A 180 -29.53 0.78 -11.63
N VAL A 181 -28.89 1.60 -10.79
CA VAL A 181 -27.43 1.66 -10.66
C VAL A 181 -26.86 0.31 -10.20
N ALA A 182 -27.44 -0.30 -9.16
CA ALA A 182 -27.00 -1.61 -8.69
C ALA A 182 -27.13 -2.69 -9.77
N LEU A 183 -28.24 -2.68 -10.52
CA LEU A 183 -28.49 -3.60 -11.63
C LEU A 183 -27.54 -3.35 -12.82
N LEU A 184 -27.24 -2.09 -13.13
CA LEU A 184 -26.25 -1.73 -14.13
C LEU A 184 -24.87 -2.25 -13.74
N CYS A 185 -24.43 -2.01 -12.49
CA CYS A 185 -23.16 -2.54 -11.98
C CYS A 185 -23.10 -4.06 -12.10
N GLN A 186 -24.18 -4.78 -11.76
CA GLN A 186 -24.23 -6.23 -11.97
C GLN A 186 -24.17 -6.60 -13.46
N PHE A 187 -24.94 -5.94 -14.32
CA PHE A 187 -24.98 -6.23 -15.76
C PHE A 187 -23.60 -6.08 -16.42
N ILE A 188 -22.81 -5.09 -15.99
CA ILE A 188 -21.47 -4.83 -16.53
C ILE A 188 -20.35 -5.54 -15.74
N SER A 189 -20.70 -6.33 -14.71
CA SER A 189 -19.72 -6.85 -13.74
C SER A 189 -18.70 -7.76 -14.38
N ASN A 190 -19.10 -8.59 -15.35
CA ASN A 190 -18.17 -9.47 -16.04
C ASN A 190 -17.00 -8.68 -16.62
N ARG A 191 -17.28 -7.60 -17.36
CA ARG A 191 -16.25 -6.83 -18.05
C ARG A 191 -15.39 -5.98 -17.11
N TYR A 192 -16.02 -5.31 -16.13
CA TYR A 192 -15.33 -4.24 -15.38
C TYR A 192 -15.01 -4.60 -13.93
N TYR A 193 -15.72 -5.53 -13.29
CA TYR A 193 -15.43 -5.88 -11.90
C TYR A 193 -14.01 -6.43 -11.73
N PRO A 194 -13.47 -7.33 -12.58
CA PRO A 194 -12.08 -7.76 -12.46
C PRO A 194 -11.07 -6.61 -12.51
N LYS A 195 -11.37 -5.56 -13.29
CA LYS A 195 -10.51 -4.38 -13.42
C LYS A 195 -10.53 -3.51 -12.15
N SER A 196 -11.66 -3.49 -11.41
CA SER A 196 -11.71 -2.83 -10.10
C SER A 196 -11.02 -3.64 -9.00
N GLN A 197 -10.80 -4.94 -9.20
CA GLN A 197 -10.09 -5.83 -8.28
C GLN A 197 -8.57 -5.81 -8.53
N SER A 198 -7.94 -4.64 -8.42
CA SER A 198 -6.50 -4.44 -8.62
C SER A 198 -5.80 -3.88 -7.37
N ASP A 199 -4.52 -4.22 -7.19
CA ASP A 199 -3.62 -3.58 -6.21
C ASP A 199 -2.68 -2.56 -6.88
N GLN A 200 -3.08 -2.06 -8.04
CA GLN A 200 -2.33 -1.23 -9.01
C GLN A 200 -1.11 -1.95 -9.63
N ARG A 201 -0.40 -2.78 -8.87
CA ARG A 201 0.88 -3.41 -9.24
C ARG A 201 0.72 -4.66 -10.09
N LYS A 202 -0.35 -5.43 -9.87
CA LYS A 202 -0.58 -6.70 -10.55
C LYS A 202 -1.89 -6.62 -11.33
N PHE A 203 -1.80 -6.70 -12.64
CA PHE A 203 -2.96 -7.04 -13.45
C PHE A 203 -3.28 -8.53 -13.26
N ARG A 204 -4.06 -8.85 -12.22
CA ARG A 204 -4.63 -10.19 -12.10
C ARG A 204 -5.80 -10.30 -13.08
N ASN A 205 -5.53 -10.89 -14.25
CA ASN A 205 -6.53 -11.66 -14.97
C ASN A 205 -6.92 -12.85 -14.07
N SER A 206 -7.77 -12.59 -13.07
CA SER A 206 -8.13 -13.51 -12.00
C SER A 206 -9.17 -14.55 -12.41
N LEU A 207 -9.55 -14.59 -13.69
CA LEU A 207 -10.25 -15.74 -14.24
C LEU A 207 -9.19 -16.82 -14.47
N ARG A 208 -9.31 -17.93 -13.72
CA ARG A 208 -8.46 -19.13 -13.84
C ARG A 208 -8.13 -19.41 -15.31
N ARG A 209 -6.85 -19.67 -15.61
CA ARG A 209 -6.40 -20.22 -16.91
C ARG A 209 -7.41 -21.27 -17.38
N GLY A 210 -8.13 -21.01 -18.48
CA GLY A 210 -9.00 -21.99 -19.14
C GLY A 210 -10.50 -21.69 -19.18
N ILE A 211 -11.01 -20.66 -18.48
CA ILE A 211 -12.42 -20.23 -18.63
C ILE A 211 -12.44 -18.77 -19.09
N TYR A 212 -12.02 -18.53 -20.33
CA TYR A 212 -12.58 -17.41 -21.07
C TYR A 212 -13.85 -17.96 -21.70
N PRO A 213 -15.05 -17.57 -21.25
CA PRO A 213 -16.20 -17.70 -22.12
C PRO A 213 -15.87 -16.93 -23.40
N ASP A 214 -16.13 -17.49 -24.57
CA ASP A 214 -15.98 -16.81 -25.87
C ASP A 214 -16.59 -15.39 -25.86
N HIS A 215 -17.59 -15.18 -24.97
CA HIS A 215 -18.25 -13.91 -24.68
C HIS A 215 -17.36 -12.76 -24.16
N TRP A 216 -16.12 -13.00 -23.70
CA TRP A 216 -15.25 -11.89 -23.26
C TRP A 216 -14.81 -10.98 -24.42
N TYR A 217 -14.67 -11.56 -25.62
CA TYR A 217 -14.28 -10.83 -26.83
C TYR A 217 -15.46 -10.14 -27.51
N GLU A 218 -16.70 -10.56 -27.22
CA GLU A 218 -17.95 -10.02 -27.79
C GLU A 218 -18.62 -8.91 -26.94
N TRP A 219 -17.84 -8.21 -26.10
CA TRP A 219 -18.37 -7.13 -25.27
C TRP A 219 -18.67 -5.87 -26.11
N ASP A 220 -19.92 -5.41 -26.05
CA ASP A 220 -20.37 -4.16 -26.65
C ASP A 220 -20.98 -3.26 -25.56
N PRO A 221 -20.32 -2.15 -25.16
CA PRO A 221 -20.85 -1.25 -24.14
C PRO A 221 -22.18 -0.58 -24.58
N ARG A 222 -22.47 -0.49 -25.89
CA ARG A 222 -23.74 0.04 -26.42
C ARG A 222 -24.94 -0.82 -26.07
N LYS A 223 -24.74 -2.09 -25.68
CA LYS A 223 -25.80 -2.93 -25.11
C LYS A 223 -26.27 -2.39 -23.76
N ALA A 224 -25.33 -1.97 -22.90
CA ALA A 224 -25.67 -1.36 -21.61
C ALA A 224 -26.33 0.01 -21.80
N GLU A 225 -25.81 0.81 -22.73
CA GLU A 225 -26.38 2.12 -23.10
C GLU A 225 -27.85 2.00 -23.52
N ARG A 226 -28.15 1.12 -24.49
CA ARG A 226 -29.53 0.90 -24.96
C ARG A 226 -30.45 0.32 -23.90
N LEU A 227 -29.96 -0.63 -23.09
CA LEU A 227 -30.80 -1.31 -22.10
C LEU A 227 -31.18 -0.41 -20.93
N PHE A 228 -30.25 0.43 -20.46
CA PHE A 228 -30.46 1.33 -19.31
C PHE A 228 -30.77 2.78 -19.72
N ASP A 229 -30.95 3.03 -21.01
CA ASP A 229 -31.18 4.38 -21.57
C ASP A 229 -30.15 5.40 -21.06
N LEU A 230 -28.87 5.03 -21.18
CA LEU A 230 -27.76 5.81 -20.63
C LEU A 230 -27.45 7.01 -21.51
N THR A 231 -27.29 8.15 -20.87
CA THR A 231 -26.69 9.36 -21.42
C THR A 231 -25.43 9.71 -20.61
N PRO A 232 -24.54 10.56 -21.14
CA PRO A 232 -23.38 11.04 -20.37
C PRO A 232 -23.78 11.62 -19.00
N GLU A 233 -24.84 12.44 -18.97
CA GLU A 233 -25.40 13.01 -17.74
C GLU A 233 -25.85 11.94 -16.74
N LYS A 234 -26.68 10.97 -17.18
CA LYS A 234 -27.22 9.90 -16.32
C LYS A 234 -26.11 9.03 -15.73
N LEU A 235 -25.14 8.64 -16.54
CA LEU A 235 -24.03 7.80 -16.09
C LEU A 235 -23.07 8.57 -15.16
N ARG A 236 -22.82 9.86 -15.44
CA ARG A 236 -22.05 10.74 -14.54
C ARG A 236 -22.74 10.92 -13.19
N ASN A 237 -24.06 11.09 -13.17
CA ASN A 237 -24.83 11.20 -11.94
C ASN A 237 -24.85 9.90 -11.14
N ALA A 238 -25.00 8.75 -11.81
CA ALA A 238 -24.86 7.44 -11.16
C ALA A 238 -23.47 7.24 -10.52
N TYR A 239 -22.42 7.61 -11.26
CA TYR A 239 -21.05 7.59 -10.77
C TYR A 239 -20.88 8.48 -9.53
N LYS A 240 -21.31 9.75 -9.60
CA LYS A 240 -21.25 10.68 -8.46
C LYS A 240 -22.05 10.18 -7.27
N GLY A 241 -23.23 9.61 -7.50
CA GLY A 241 -24.09 9.06 -6.45
C GLY A 241 -23.41 7.93 -5.67
N LEU A 242 -22.72 7.01 -6.35
CA LEU A 242 -21.93 5.96 -5.71
C LEU A 242 -20.66 6.50 -5.04
N ALA A 243 -19.96 7.45 -5.68
CA ALA A 243 -18.75 8.06 -5.10
C ALA A 243 -19.06 8.81 -3.79
N LEU A 244 -20.17 9.56 -3.76
CA LEU A 244 -20.66 10.24 -2.55
C LEU A 244 -21.04 9.23 -1.47
N ALA A 245 -21.85 8.22 -1.79
CA ALA A 245 -22.24 7.19 -0.83
C ALA A 245 -21.04 6.43 -0.28
N GLN A 246 -20.04 6.13 -1.12
CA GLN A 246 -18.78 5.55 -0.70
C GLN A 246 -18.05 6.46 0.28
N LYS A 247 -17.93 7.75 -0.04
CA LYS A 247 -17.25 8.72 0.82
C LYS A 247 -17.91 8.83 2.19
N ASP A 248 -19.23 8.95 2.21
CA ASP A 248 -20.00 9.15 3.44
C ASP A 248 -19.85 7.97 4.41
N CYS A 249 -19.59 6.76 3.90
CA CYS A 249 -19.41 5.57 4.73
C CYS A 249 -17.96 5.06 4.81
N ASP A 250 -16.95 5.72 4.25
CA ASP A 250 -15.60 5.16 4.19
C ASP A 250 -14.72 5.61 5.38
N PRO A 251 -14.52 4.76 6.41
CA PRO A 251 -13.59 5.09 7.49
C PRO A 251 -12.13 5.17 7.00
N LEU A 252 -11.83 4.67 5.79
CA LEU A 252 -10.49 4.65 5.19
C LEU A 252 -10.31 5.72 4.10
N GLU A 253 -11.21 6.70 3.97
CA GLU A 253 -11.17 7.72 2.90
C GLU A 253 -9.78 8.39 2.82
N ARG A 254 -9.27 8.83 3.98
CA ARG A 254 -7.97 9.51 4.10
C ARG A 254 -6.75 8.58 3.88
N TRP A 255 -6.97 7.28 3.93
CA TRP A 255 -5.95 6.25 3.72
C TRP A 255 -5.99 5.66 2.31
N TYR A 256 -6.91 6.13 1.45
CA TYR A 256 -7.15 5.56 0.14
C TYR A 256 -5.90 5.46 -0.73
N GLN A 257 -5.05 6.49 -0.70
CA GLN A 257 -3.81 6.51 -1.47
C GLN A 257 -2.92 5.30 -1.18
N LEU A 258 -2.92 4.81 0.06
CA LEU A 258 -2.21 3.60 0.47
C LEU A 258 -3.04 2.34 0.21
N THR A 259 -4.33 2.34 0.57
CA THR A 259 -5.16 1.13 0.52
C THR A 259 -5.36 0.60 -0.90
N GLN A 260 -5.33 1.45 -1.92
CA GLN A 260 -5.38 1.02 -3.33
C GLN A 260 -4.23 0.06 -3.71
N PHE A 261 -3.09 0.12 -3.01
CA PHE A 261 -1.94 -0.78 -3.22
C PHE A 261 -1.97 -2.04 -2.35
N VAL A 262 -2.86 -2.11 -1.37
CA VAL A 262 -3.03 -3.30 -0.52
C VAL A 262 -3.56 -4.44 -1.38
N ALA A 263 -3.02 -5.64 -1.18
CA ALA A 263 -3.45 -6.80 -1.93
C ALA A 263 -4.98 -7.01 -1.80
N VAL A 264 -5.65 -7.29 -2.93
CA VAL A 264 -7.12 -7.47 -2.98
C VAL A 264 -7.62 -8.49 -1.96
N LYS A 265 -6.86 -9.57 -1.74
CA LYS A 265 -7.21 -10.61 -0.74
C LYS A 265 -7.29 -10.07 0.69
N GLU A 266 -6.49 -9.07 1.03
CA GLU A 266 -6.48 -8.44 2.35
C GLU A 266 -7.60 -7.39 2.44
N ARG A 267 -7.85 -6.62 1.37
CA ARG A 267 -9.01 -5.71 1.32
C ARG A 267 -10.35 -6.43 1.46
N LYS A 268 -10.46 -7.66 0.94
CA LYS A 268 -11.64 -8.52 1.13
C LYS A 268 -11.86 -8.99 2.58
N LYS A 269 -10.88 -8.82 3.47
CA LYS A 269 -11.02 -9.11 4.91
C LYS A 269 -11.50 -7.91 5.72
N LEU A 270 -11.65 -6.74 5.10
CA LEU A 270 -12.30 -5.59 5.74
C LEU A 270 -13.71 -5.99 6.20
N LYS A 271 -14.23 -5.29 7.21
CA LYS A 271 -15.57 -5.51 7.77
C LYS A 271 -16.28 -4.18 8.01
N GLY A 272 -17.60 -4.26 8.17
CA GLY A 272 -18.47 -3.12 8.42
C GLY A 272 -18.40 -2.11 7.28
N ASP A 273 -18.36 -0.84 7.69
CA ASP A 273 -18.34 0.32 6.80
C ASP A 273 -17.16 0.31 5.81
N ALA A 274 -15.99 -0.20 6.21
CA ALA A 274 -14.82 -0.28 5.34
C ALA A 274 -15.04 -1.23 4.14
N LEU A 275 -15.64 -2.41 4.36
CA LEU A 275 -15.92 -3.34 3.26
C LEU A 275 -17.07 -2.84 2.37
N ARG A 276 -18.06 -2.20 2.99
CA ARG A 276 -19.15 -1.55 2.26
C ARG A 276 -18.59 -0.47 1.33
N ALA A 277 -17.76 0.44 1.85
CA ALA A 277 -17.10 1.46 1.06
C ALA A 277 -16.25 0.88 -0.09
N GLU A 278 -15.49 -0.19 0.16
CA GLU A 278 -14.74 -0.89 -0.90
C GLU A 278 -15.66 -1.45 -2.00
N THR A 279 -16.84 -1.97 -1.63
CA THR A 279 -17.84 -2.48 -2.59
C THR A 279 -18.42 -1.34 -3.44
N LEU A 280 -18.75 -0.20 -2.82
CA LEU A 280 -19.25 0.98 -3.52
C LEU A 280 -18.20 1.58 -4.45
N ARG A 281 -16.94 1.61 -4.00
CA ARG A 281 -15.79 2.04 -4.80
C ARG A 281 -15.61 1.17 -6.03
N ALA A 282 -15.72 -0.15 -5.89
CA ALA A 282 -15.68 -1.07 -7.02
C ALA A 282 -16.79 -0.74 -8.03
N GLY A 283 -18.02 -0.50 -7.57
CA GLY A 283 -19.13 -0.07 -8.41
C GLY A 283 -18.86 1.26 -9.13
N ALA A 284 -18.43 2.30 -8.41
CA ALA A 284 -18.08 3.61 -8.99
C ALA A 284 -16.95 3.50 -10.03
N HIS A 285 -15.91 2.70 -9.75
CA HIS A 285 -14.83 2.44 -10.69
C HIS A 285 -15.31 1.73 -11.96
N MET A 286 -16.25 0.78 -11.84
CA MET A 286 -16.86 0.12 -13.00
C MET A 286 -17.65 1.11 -13.87
N LEU A 287 -18.43 2.01 -13.26
CA LEU A 287 -19.15 3.05 -14.01
C LEU A 287 -18.20 4.03 -14.71
N ARG A 288 -17.09 4.38 -14.07
CA ARG A 288 -16.02 5.21 -14.66
C ARG A 288 -15.42 4.55 -15.90
N LEU A 289 -15.15 3.24 -15.85
CA LEU A 289 -14.63 2.49 -16.99
C LEU A 289 -15.66 2.37 -18.12
N LEU A 290 -16.93 2.14 -17.78
CA LEU A 290 -18.02 2.13 -18.77
C LEU A 290 -18.16 3.49 -19.45
N TYR A 291 -18.09 4.59 -18.69
CA TYR A 291 -18.18 5.95 -19.21
C TYR A 291 -17.08 6.23 -20.24
N LYS A 292 -15.84 5.82 -19.93
CA LYS A 292 -14.70 5.91 -20.86
C LYS A 292 -14.92 5.08 -22.13
N ASP A 293 -15.42 3.86 -22.00
CA ASP A 293 -15.68 2.99 -23.16
C ASP A 293 -16.83 3.50 -24.04
N LEU A 294 -17.84 4.20 -23.47
CA LEU A 294 -18.98 4.74 -24.22
C LEU A 294 -18.70 6.11 -24.87
N TYR A 295 -17.97 6.98 -24.16
CA TYR A 295 -17.88 8.41 -24.50
C TYR A 295 -16.44 8.91 -24.71
N GLY A 296 -15.42 8.06 -24.53
CA GLY A 296 -14.02 8.40 -24.73
C GLY A 296 -13.40 9.29 -23.65
N GLU A 297 -14.21 9.86 -22.77
CA GLU A 297 -13.80 10.74 -21.67
C GLU A 297 -13.50 9.98 -20.38
N GLU A 298 -12.52 10.44 -19.60
CA GLU A 298 -12.19 9.85 -18.30
C GLU A 298 -12.75 10.71 -17.16
N LEU A 299 -13.69 10.16 -16.39
CA LEU A 299 -14.16 10.80 -15.16
C LEU A 299 -13.02 10.86 -14.11
N PRO A 300 -13.04 11.82 -13.18
CA PRO A 300 -12.09 11.83 -12.06
C PRO A 300 -12.21 10.56 -11.23
N HIS A 301 -11.19 10.24 -10.43
CA HIS A 301 -11.25 9.10 -9.52
C HIS A 301 -12.10 9.46 -8.27
N PRO A 302 -12.93 8.55 -7.72
CA PRO A 302 -13.89 8.86 -6.63
C PRO A 302 -13.29 9.59 -5.42
N ASN A 303 -12.07 9.24 -5.06
CA ASN A 303 -11.35 9.78 -3.89
C ASN A 303 -10.34 10.90 -4.23
N GLU A 304 -10.39 11.46 -5.45
CA GLU A 304 -9.41 12.48 -5.90
C GLU A 304 -10.02 13.88 -6.09
N GLU A 305 -11.35 14.03 -6.06
CA GLU A 305 -11.99 15.33 -6.33
C GLU A 305 -11.69 16.43 -5.27
N LYS A 306 -11.20 16.09 -4.06
CA LYS A 306 -11.04 17.09 -2.96
C LYS A 306 -9.84 16.91 -2.01
N VAL A 307 -8.86 16.04 -2.25
CA VAL A 307 -7.68 15.94 -1.36
C VAL A 307 -6.61 16.95 -1.79
N ILE A 308 -6.84 18.20 -1.41
CA ILE A 308 -5.93 19.33 -1.59
C ILE A 308 -4.67 19.06 -0.73
N THR A 309 -3.51 19.02 -1.38
CA THR A 309 -2.12 19.32 -0.91
C THR A 309 -1.05 18.26 -1.05
N HIS A 310 -1.37 16.97 -1.22
CA HIS A 310 -0.29 15.96 -1.29
C HIS A 310 -0.63 14.71 -2.11
N ILE A 311 -0.76 14.90 -3.42
CA ILE A 311 -0.92 13.81 -4.37
C ILE A 311 0.32 13.83 -5.27
N PRO A 312 1.03 12.70 -5.45
CA PRO A 312 2.05 12.58 -6.48
C PRO A 312 1.51 12.99 -7.85
N GLU A 313 2.40 13.57 -8.65
CA GLU A 313 2.10 14.16 -9.94
C GLU A 313 1.50 13.10 -10.91
N LEU A 314 0.63 13.54 -11.84
CA LEU A 314 -0.20 12.64 -12.66
C LEU A 314 0.63 11.74 -13.58
N ASP A 315 1.73 12.25 -14.10
CA ASP A 315 2.73 11.54 -14.90
C ASP A 315 3.37 10.38 -14.13
N VAL A 316 3.65 10.58 -12.84
CA VAL A 316 4.22 9.55 -11.96
C VAL A 316 3.27 8.37 -11.77
N ARG A 317 1.96 8.59 -11.86
CA ARG A 317 0.97 7.52 -11.69
C ARG A 317 1.05 6.45 -12.79
N GLN A 318 1.59 6.80 -13.95
CA GLN A 318 1.83 5.82 -15.02
C GLN A 318 2.91 4.81 -14.61
N ASP A 319 3.93 5.26 -13.86
CA ASP A 319 4.87 4.36 -13.19
C ASP A 319 4.35 3.98 -11.79
N THR A 320 3.60 2.87 -11.75
CA THR A 320 3.01 2.35 -10.51
C THR A 320 4.04 2.10 -9.41
N ARG A 321 5.28 1.70 -9.76
CA ARG A 321 6.32 1.43 -8.77
C ARG A 321 6.77 2.75 -8.12
N ARG A 322 7.00 3.77 -8.93
CA ARG A 322 7.39 5.09 -8.47
C ARG A 322 6.29 5.77 -7.67
N TYR A 323 5.04 5.65 -8.12
CA TYR A 323 3.90 6.18 -7.39
C TYR A 323 3.77 5.53 -6.01
N LEU A 324 3.92 4.20 -5.92
CA LEU A 324 3.91 3.50 -4.64
C LEU A 324 5.00 4.02 -3.70
N GLU A 325 6.24 4.19 -4.19
CA GLU A 325 7.37 4.71 -3.41
C GLU A 325 7.01 6.04 -2.72
N LEU A 326 6.52 7.02 -3.49
CA LEU A 326 6.13 8.33 -2.96
C LEU A 326 4.98 8.24 -1.95
N VAL A 327 4.00 7.37 -2.22
CA VAL A 327 2.89 7.13 -1.29
C VAL A 327 3.40 6.52 0.02
N VAL A 328 4.21 5.46 -0.02
CA VAL A 328 4.70 4.82 1.22
C VAL A 328 5.63 5.74 2.00
N ASN A 329 6.37 6.64 1.33
CA ASN A 329 7.16 7.68 1.99
C ASN A 329 6.28 8.60 2.83
N ARG A 330 5.11 9.02 2.31
CA ARG A 330 4.15 9.86 3.04
C ARG A 330 3.63 9.19 4.32
N PHE A 331 3.44 7.87 4.28
CA PHE A 331 2.94 7.09 5.42
C PHE A 331 4.06 6.55 6.34
N GLY A 332 5.34 6.82 6.04
CA GLY A 332 6.46 6.27 6.81
C GLY A 332 6.62 4.75 6.72
N LEU A 333 6.16 4.16 5.62
CA LEU A 333 6.15 2.70 5.38
C LEU A 333 7.20 2.23 4.37
N ASN A 334 8.00 3.13 3.80
CA ASN A 334 9.07 2.74 2.88
C ASN A 334 10.13 1.96 3.68
N PRO A 335 10.44 0.70 3.35
CA PRO A 335 11.43 -0.09 4.09
C PRO A 335 12.88 0.23 3.71
N GLN A 336 13.12 1.08 2.70
CA GLN A 336 14.47 1.43 2.29
C GLN A 336 15.23 2.14 3.42
N PRO A 337 16.54 1.89 3.58
CA PRO A 337 17.35 2.66 4.51
C PRO A 337 17.45 4.11 4.03
N LYS A 338 17.52 5.04 4.98
CA LYS A 338 17.87 6.43 4.69
C LYS A 338 19.37 6.59 4.46
N LEU A 339 20.18 5.70 5.05
CA LEU A 339 21.61 5.69 4.87
C LEU A 339 22.16 4.27 4.80
N CYS A 340 23.04 4.02 3.85
CA CYS A 340 23.86 2.84 3.76
C CYS A 340 25.29 3.15 4.23
N LEU A 341 25.68 2.52 5.34
CA LEU A 341 27.02 2.61 5.91
C LEU A 341 27.85 1.45 5.39
N ILE A 342 28.75 1.76 4.45
CA ILE A 342 29.64 0.78 3.85
C ILE A 342 30.92 0.68 4.69
N VAL A 343 31.21 -0.53 5.16
CA VAL A 343 32.43 -0.85 5.94
C VAL A 343 33.27 -1.89 5.21
N GLU A 344 34.56 -1.94 5.52
CA GLU A 344 35.51 -2.82 4.83
C GLU A 344 35.31 -4.31 5.15
N GLY A 345 35.08 -4.65 6.42
CA GLY A 345 35.01 -6.03 6.90
C GLY A 345 33.95 -6.28 7.98
N GLU A 346 33.77 -7.58 8.29
CA GLU A 346 32.82 -8.06 9.31
C GLU A 346 33.20 -7.63 10.73
N SER A 347 34.50 -7.39 10.99
CA SER A 347 34.97 -6.86 12.28
C SER A 347 34.43 -5.46 12.57
N GLU A 348 34.46 -4.60 11.55
CA GLU A 348 33.99 -3.22 11.60
C GLU A 348 32.47 -3.20 11.73
N GLU A 349 31.76 -4.04 10.99
CA GLU A 349 30.31 -4.21 11.15
C GLU A 349 29.96 -4.60 12.59
N ALA A 350 30.59 -5.63 13.14
CA ALA A 350 30.33 -6.10 14.50
C ALA A 350 30.58 -4.98 15.53
N ALA A 351 31.67 -4.23 15.36
CA ALA A 351 31.99 -3.09 16.22
C ALA A 351 30.92 -1.99 16.13
N VAL A 352 30.53 -1.59 14.91
CA VAL A 352 29.53 -0.55 14.67
C VAL A 352 28.18 -0.97 15.26
N GLN A 353 27.72 -2.19 14.98
CA GLN A 353 26.47 -2.70 15.53
C GLN A 353 26.46 -2.69 17.07
N LYS A 354 27.58 -3.07 17.70
CA LYS A 354 27.70 -3.08 19.16
C LYS A 354 27.72 -1.66 19.73
N ILE A 355 28.38 -0.70 19.07
CA ILE A 355 28.34 0.72 19.46
C ILE A 355 26.90 1.26 19.36
N PHE A 356 26.18 0.98 18.28
CA PHE A 356 24.79 1.40 18.15
C PHE A 356 23.90 0.84 19.26
N LYS A 357 24.01 -0.45 19.55
CA LYS A 357 23.21 -1.09 20.60
C LYS A 357 23.55 -0.54 21.99
N GLN A 358 24.83 -0.40 22.32
CA GLN A 358 25.27 -0.08 23.69
C GLN A 358 25.34 1.42 23.99
N TYR A 359 25.76 2.25 23.02
CA TYR A 359 25.92 3.70 23.22
C TYR A 359 24.72 4.49 22.71
N PHE A 360 24.27 4.23 21.49
CA PHE A 360 23.09 4.92 20.93
C PHE A 360 21.77 4.32 21.46
N GLY A 361 21.81 3.12 22.05
CA GLY A 361 20.67 2.49 22.73
C GLY A 361 19.74 1.70 21.80
N ALA A 362 20.12 1.48 20.54
CA ALA A 362 19.27 0.82 19.55
C ALA A 362 20.06 0.17 18.41
N HIS A 363 19.44 -0.81 17.74
CA HIS A 363 19.98 -1.37 16.50
C HIS A 363 20.08 -0.29 15.39
N PRO A 364 21.13 -0.28 14.53
CA PRO A 364 21.28 0.71 13.44
C PRO A 364 20.02 0.89 12.58
N GLY A 365 19.29 -0.20 12.32
CA GLY A 365 18.03 -0.17 11.57
C GLY A 365 16.93 0.71 12.20
N LYS A 366 16.91 0.97 13.52
CA LYS A 366 15.98 1.95 14.13
C LYS A 366 16.29 3.39 13.72
N TYR A 367 17.52 3.66 13.31
CA TYR A 367 17.96 4.95 12.74
C TYR A 367 17.91 4.93 11.21
N TRP A 368 17.26 3.92 10.60
CA TRP A 368 17.20 3.77 9.14
C TRP A 368 18.58 3.61 8.48
N ILE A 369 19.53 3.02 9.21
CA ILE A 369 20.88 2.74 8.72
C ILE A 369 21.01 1.26 8.39
N GLU A 370 21.35 0.96 7.15
CA GLU A 370 21.80 -0.36 6.71
C GLU A 370 23.33 -0.40 6.70
N ILE A 371 23.95 -1.44 7.26
CA ILE A 371 25.40 -1.64 7.22
C ILE A 371 25.70 -2.66 6.13
N VAL A 372 26.59 -2.31 5.21
CA VAL A 372 27.01 -3.19 4.10
C VAL A 372 28.50 -3.43 4.20
N VAL A 373 28.88 -4.71 4.28
CA VAL A 373 30.28 -5.13 4.27
C VAL A 373 30.73 -5.30 2.82
N LEU A 374 31.80 -4.60 2.42
CA LEU A 374 32.37 -4.75 1.07
C LEU A 374 32.98 -6.13 0.84
N GLY A 375 33.42 -6.79 1.91
CA GLY A 375 34.27 -7.97 1.87
C GLY A 375 35.68 -7.57 1.43
N GLY A 376 36.69 -8.23 1.99
CA GLY A 376 38.08 -7.97 1.59
C GLY A 376 38.26 -8.09 0.07
N VAL A 377 39.34 -7.48 -0.44
CA VAL A 377 39.72 -7.40 -1.87
C VAL A 377 39.90 -8.78 -2.56
N GLY A 378 39.44 -9.89 -1.98
CA GLY A 378 39.41 -11.23 -2.57
C GLY A 378 38.06 -11.70 -3.17
N VAL A 379 36.90 -11.22 -2.69
CA VAL A 379 35.61 -11.96 -2.90
C VAL A 379 34.84 -11.60 -4.18
N ALA A 380 35.05 -10.42 -4.77
CA ALA A 380 34.31 -10.03 -6.00
C ALA A 380 35.03 -10.51 -7.28
N THR A 381 34.38 -11.31 -8.12
CA THR A 381 34.92 -11.72 -9.41
C THR A 381 35.15 -10.50 -10.33
N GLY A 382 36.41 -10.21 -10.68
CA GLY A 382 36.79 -9.07 -11.53
C GLY A 382 38.17 -8.50 -11.20
N THR A 383 38.75 -7.71 -12.12
CA THR A 383 40.04 -7.05 -11.89
C THR A 383 39.91 -5.98 -10.80
N LYS A 384 41.02 -5.62 -10.13
CA LYS A 384 41.01 -4.63 -9.03
C LYS A 384 40.45 -3.26 -9.43
N GLN A 385 40.51 -2.86 -10.71
CA GLN A 385 39.93 -1.60 -11.20
C GLN A 385 38.41 -1.65 -11.37
N ASP A 386 37.85 -2.81 -11.72
CA ASP A 386 36.41 -2.98 -11.95
C ASP A 386 35.60 -2.86 -10.65
N ARG A 387 36.19 -3.24 -9.52
CA ARG A 387 35.53 -3.19 -8.21
C ARG A 387 35.30 -1.78 -7.69
N PHE A 388 36.23 -0.84 -7.88
CA PHE A 388 36.02 0.55 -7.48
C PHE A 388 34.95 1.23 -8.31
N ARG A 389 34.93 0.95 -9.63
CA ARG A 389 33.83 1.39 -10.50
C ARG A 389 32.51 0.79 -10.05
N ALA A 390 32.48 -0.47 -9.61
CA ALA A 390 31.29 -1.10 -9.07
C ALA A 390 30.81 -0.42 -7.77
N ILE A 391 31.71 -0.10 -6.82
CA ILE A 391 31.38 0.63 -5.59
C ILE A 391 30.79 2.01 -5.95
N LEU A 392 31.42 2.75 -6.86
CA LEU A 392 30.90 4.06 -7.27
C LEU A 392 29.56 3.98 -7.98
N ARG A 393 29.33 2.93 -8.80
CA ARG A 393 28.01 2.67 -9.40
C ARG A 393 26.96 2.33 -8.35
N LEU A 394 27.32 1.54 -7.33
CA LEU A 394 26.43 1.24 -6.21
C LEU A 394 26.07 2.50 -5.43
N VAL A 395 27.06 3.33 -5.10
CA VAL A 395 26.86 4.63 -4.43
C VAL A 395 25.93 5.52 -5.25
N ASP A 396 26.16 5.63 -6.56
CA ASP A 396 25.34 6.46 -7.43
C ASP A 396 23.90 5.93 -7.55
N TYR A 397 23.72 4.61 -7.61
CA TYR A 397 22.43 3.94 -7.60
C TYR A 397 21.66 4.17 -6.30
N LEU A 398 22.31 4.01 -5.14
CA LEU A 398 21.71 4.28 -3.84
C LEU A 398 21.31 5.75 -3.69
N HIS A 399 22.18 6.67 -4.11
CA HIS A 399 21.87 8.09 -4.14
C HIS A 399 20.69 8.42 -5.07
N HIS A 400 20.57 7.78 -6.23
CA HIS A 400 19.42 7.94 -7.12
C HIS A 400 18.11 7.51 -6.44
N HIS A 401 18.17 6.45 -5.62
CA HIS A 401 17.07 5.98 -4.77
C HIS A 401 17.00 6.65 -3.38
N GLN A 402 17.57 7.86 -3.25
CA GLN A 402 17.47 8.70 -2.05
C GLN A 402 18.05 8.06 -0.77
N THR A 403 18.96 7.10 -0.91
CA THR A 403 19.71 6.50 0.19
C THR A 403 21.10 7.11 0.22
N ILE A 404 21.44 7.86 1.29
CA ILE A 404 22.80 8.40 1.45
C ILE A 404 23.78 7.24 1.60
N THR A 405 24.93 7.30 0.95
CA THR A 405 25.99 6.31 1.15
C THR A 405 27.18 6.93 1.89
N PHE A 406 27.56 6.34 3.01
CA PHE A 406 28.73 6.74 3.81
C PHE A 406 29.74 5.60 3.84
N LEU A 407 31.01 5.86 3.50
CA LEU A 407 32.06 4.84 3.42
C LEU A 407 33.04 5.00 4.57
N ILE A 408 33.35 3.91 5.26
CA ILE A 408 34.44 3.81 6.25
C ILE A 408 35.45 2.78 5.75
N LEU A 409 36.69 3.22 5.57
CA LEU A 409 37.78 2.41 5.01
C LEU A 409 39.06 2.56 5.83
N ASP A 410 39.87 1.51 5.90
CA ASP A 410 41.23 1.60 6.44
C ASP A 410 42.18 2.26 5.44
N ASN A 411 43.28 2.83 5.95
CA ASN A 411 44.33 3.40 5.10
C ASN A 411 45.25 2.33 4.50
N GLU A 412 44.68 1.20 4.14
CA GLU A 412 45.40 0.09 3.54
C GLU A 412 44.96 -0.05 2.06
N ASN A 413 45.78 -0.71 1.27
CA ASN A 413 45.50 -1.09 -0.12
C ASN A 413 45.35 0.09 -1.11
N TYR A 414 44.19 0.73 -1.16
CA TYR A 414 43.75 1.63 -2.25
C TYR A 414 42.71 2.70 -1.86
N ALA A 415 42.41 2.89 -0.57
CA ALA A 415 41.39 3.84 -0.11
C ALA A 415 41.63 5.27 -0.60
N ILE A 416 42.89 5.71 -0.63
CA ILE A 416 43.30 7.03 -1.15
C ILE A 416 42.93 7.19 -2.64
N ARG A 417 43.08 6.11 -3.43
CA ARG A 417 42.73 6.13 -4.85
C ARG A 417 41.22 6.26 -5.04
N LEU A 418 40.41 5.56 -4.23
CA LEU A 418 38.96 5.73 -4.26
C LEU A 418 38.56 7.17 -3.92
N GLU A 419 39.19 7.77 -2.90
CA GLU A 419 38.95 9.18 -2.56
C GLU A 419 39.25 10.12 -3.73
N GLN A 420 40.34 9.87 -4.46
CA GLN A 420 40.71 10.65 -5.65
C GLN A 420 39.72 10.47 -6.81
N GLU A 421 39.27 9.24 -7.08
CA GLU A 421 38.29 8.94 -8.11
C GLU A 421 36.93 9.56 -7.81
N THR A 422 36.48 9.54 -6.55
CA THR A 422 35.19 10.13 -6.14
C THR A 422 35.12 11.63 -6.38
N LYS A 423 36.25 12.33 -6.32
CA LYS A 423 36.36 13.78 -6.62
C LYS A 423 36.14 14.09 -8.11
N LYS A 424 36.26 13.09 -9.00
CA LYS A 424 36.19 13.25 -10.46
C LYS A 424 34.98 12.54 -11.08
N ALA A 425 34.49 11.47 -10.44
CA ALA A 425 33.43 10.63 -10.96
C ALA A 425 32.09 11.38 -11.03
N LYS A 426 31.57 11.55 -12.25
CA LYS A 426 30.25 12.12 -12.51
C LYS A 426 29.17 11.06 -12.30
N SER A 427 28.02 11.47 -11.79
CA SER A 427 26.85 10.59 -11.70
C SER A 427 26.39 10.18 -13.10
N ILE A 428 25.97 8.93 -13.25
CA ILE A 428 25.31 8.39 -14.45
C ILE A 428 23.81 8.74 -14.41
N HIS A 429 23.26 8.84 -13.20
CA HIS A 429 21.84 9.14 -12.96
C HIS A 429 21.53 10.64 -12.86
N SER A 430 22.54 11.51 -12.83
CA SER A 430 22.38 12.97 -12.78
C SER A 430 23.52 13.68 -13.49
N ASP A 431 23.18 14.58 -14.41
CA ASP A 431 24.10 15.46 -15.12
C ASP A 431 24.60 16.64 -14.27
N ARG A 432 24.03 16.85 -13.07
CA ARG A 432 24.24 18.04 -12.24
C ARG A 432 25.17 17.82 -11.05
N ARG A 433 25.55 16.57 -10.73
CA ARG A 433 26.38 16.25 -9.55
C ARG A 433 27.46 15.20 -9.79
N TYR A 434 28.46 15.20 -8.93
CA TYR A 434 29.38 14.07 -8.76
C TYR A 434 28.66 12.89 -8.07
N VAL A 435 29.25 11.70 -8.16
CA VAL A 435 28.70 10.45 -7.60
C VAL A 435 28.41 10.58 -6.10
N THR A 436 29.34 11.14 -5.34
CA THR A 436 29.23 11.32 -3.89
C THR A 436 29.93 12.61 -3.45
N ARG A 437 29.83 12.94 -2.17
CA ARG A 437 30.60 14.01 -1.57
C ARG A 437 31.84 13.44 -0.87
N PRO A 438 33.00 14.12 -0.95
CA PRO A 438 34.21 13.66 -0.26
C PRO A 438 34.02 13.51 1.25
N ASP A 439 33.15 14.31 1.86
CA ASP A 439 32.87 14.28 3.29
C ASP A 439 32.00 13.07 3.73
N TYR A 440 31.49 12.28 2.79
CA TYR A 440 30.84 10.99 3.08
C TYR A 440 31.83 9.81 3.04
N ILE A 441 33.12 10.09 2.87
CA ILE A 441 34.16 9.08 2.86
C ILE A 441 35.08 9.34 4.06
N LYS A 442 35.12 8.37 4.97
CA LYS A 442 36.03 8.37 6.11
C LYS A 442 37.10 7.31 5.88
N ILE A 443 38.32 7.77 5.67
CA ILE A 443 39.51 6.92 5.69
C ILE A 443 40.16 7.07 7.06
N TRP A 444 40.46 5.96 7.73
CA TRP A 444 41.32 5.96 8.91
C TRP A 444 42.74 6.39 8.53
N ARG A 445 43.59 6.81 9.47
CA ARG A 445 44.97 7.20 9.18
C ARG A 445 45.90 5.99 9.14
N LYS A 446 45.68 5.03 10.05
CA LYS A 446 46.43 3.78 10.12
C LYS A 446 45.52 2.59 9.81
N SER A 447 44.74 2.17 10.79
CA SER A 447 43.70 1.15 10.66
C SER A 447 42.58 1.46 11.64
N PHE A 448 41.45 0.78 11.48
CA PHE A 448 40.31 0.87 12.37
C PHE A 448 40.72 0.70 13.83
N GLU A 449 41.57 -0.30 14.13
CA GLU A 449 41.99 -0.58 15.49
C GLU A 449 42.88 0.54 16.06
N PHE A 450 43.91 0.98 15.33
CA PHE A 450 44.91 1.92 15.85
C PHE A 450 44.48 3.39 15.90
N ASP A 451 43.45 3.75 15.14
CA ASP A 451 42.87 5.09 15.17
C ASP A 451 41.81 5.25 16.27
N ASN A 452 41.14 4.17 16.65
CA ASN A 452 40.05 4.19 17.62
C ASN A 452 40.47 3.74 19.02
N PHE A 453 41.50 2.90 19.11
CA PHE A 453 41.98 2.31 20.35
C PHE A 453 43.48 2.57 20.57
N SER A 454 43.86 2.72 21.83
CA SER A 454 45.26 2.86 22.24
C SER A 454 45.98 1.51 22.25
N CYS A 455 47.31 1.52 22.14
CA CYS A 455 48.10 0.28 22.14
C CYS A 455 47.88 -0.56 23.40
N SER A 456 47.64 0.07 24.55
CA SER A 456 47.33 -0.62 25.81
C SER A 456 45.98 -1.31 25.78
N GLU A 457 44.96 -0.69 25.17
CA GLU A 457 43.62 -1.28 25.02
C GLU A 457 43.65 -2.49 24.08
N ILE A 458 44.39 -2.36 22.97
CA ILE A 458 44.59 -3.44 22.01
C ILE A 458 45.36 -4.61 22.65
N ALA A 459 46.44 -4.32 23.38
CA ALA A 459 47.21 -5.34 24.09
C ALA A 459 46.37 -6.09 25.14
N ALA A 460 45.56 -5.35 25.92
CA ALA A 460 44.64 -5.93 26.89
C ALA A 460 43.57 -6.80 26.23
N ALA A 461 42.97 -6.34 25.12
CA ALA A 461 41.97 -7.09 24.38
C ALA A 461 42.55 -8.37 23.74
N MET A 462 43.77 -8.30 23.19
CA MET A 462 44.47 -9.48 22.64
C MET A 462 44.84 -10.48 23.73
N SER A 463 45.28 -10.03 24.90
CA SER A 463 45.59 -10.91 26.04
C SER A 463 44.34 -11.58 26.58
N LYS A 464 43.21 -10.85 26.65
CA LYS A 464 41.89 -11.40 27.01
C LYS A 464 41.44 -12.45 25.99
N LEU A 465 41.59 -12.17 24.69
CA LEU A 465 41.28 -13.11 23.59
C LEU A 465 42.12 -14.40 23.69
N ALA A 466 43.37 -14.29 24.12
CA ALA A 466 44.26 -15.44 24.27
C ALA A 466 43.96 -16.32 25.49
N MET A 467 42.98 -15.97 26.34
CA MET A 467 42.50 -16.79 27.47
C MET A 467 43.63 -17.36 28.37
N GLY A 468 44.69 -16.57 28.59
CA GLY A 468 45.85 -16.97 29.40
C GLY A 468 46.96 -17.73 28.66
N HIS A 469 46.77 -18.10 27.38
CA HIS A 469 47.80 -18.76 26.57
C HIS A 469 48.95 -17.83 26.16
N ALA A 470 48.69 -16.52 26.07
CA ALA A 470 49.72 -15.52 25.77
C ALA A 470 49.34 -14.16 26.36
N ASN A 471 50.34 -13.42 26.82
CA ASN A 471 50.20 -12.02 27.20
C ASN A 471 50.87 -11.13 26.16
N PHE A 472 50.17 -10.05 25.79
CA PHE A 472 50.64 -9.04 24.84
C PHE A 472 50.95 -7.75 25.58
N THR A 473 52.09 -7.14 25.27
CA THR A 473 52.53 -5.90 25.90
C THR A 473 52.22 -4.68 25.05
N THR A 474 52.15 -3.51 25.68
CA THR A 474 51.90 -2.24 24.97
C THR A 474 53.01 -1.93 23.96
N SER A 475 54.27 -2.30 24.26
CA SER A 475 55.42 -2.10 23.38
C SER A 475 55.34 -2.97 22.12
N GLU A 476 54.94 -4.23 22.24
CA GLU A 476 54.75 -5.13 21.09
C GLU A 476 53.69 -4.60 20.12
N VAL A 477 52.54 -4.16 20.64
CA VAL A 477 51.48 -3.56 19.84
C VAL A 477 51.92 -2.21 19.24
N ALA A 478 52.73 -1.43 19.97
CA ALA A 478 53.30 -0.19 19.45
C ALA A 478 54.27 -0.43 18.28
N THR A 479 54.99 -1.56 18.26
CA THR A 479 55.81 -1.99 17.12
C THR A 479 54.93 -2.30 15.91
N CYS A 480 53.82 -3.03 16.11
CA CYS A 480 52.84 -3.27 15.03
C CYS A 480 52.28 -1.96 14.44
N LYS A 481 52.02 -0.95 15.28
CA LYS A 481 51.51 0.38 14.86
C LYS A 481 52.48 1.14 13.95
N LYS A 482 53.78 0.83 13.97
CA LYS A 482 54.81 1.44 13.12
C LYS A 482 54.96 0.74 11.77
N ASN A 483 54.37 -0.45 11.60
CA ASN A 483 54.41 -1.20 10.35
C ASN A 483 53.57 -0.51 9.25
N PRO A 484 53.96 -0.57 7.97
CA PRO A 484 53.15 -0.08 6.85
C PRO A 484 51.76 -0.71 6.73
N ASN A 485 51.59 -1.96 7.18
CA ASN A 485 50.30 -2.63 7.28
C ASN A 485 50.06 -3.10 8.73
N PRO A 486 49.56 -2.20 9.60
CA PRO A 486 49.40 -2.47 11.02
C PRO A 486 48.44 -3.63 11.31
N GLY A 487 47.38 -3.78 10.51
CA GLY A 487 46.38 -4.85 10.68
C GLY A 487 46.96 -6.24 10.43
N ALA A 488 47.77 -6.41 9.38
CA ALA A 488 48.47 -7.67 9.11
C ALA A 488 49.54 -7.97 10.16
N SER A 489 50.26 -6.94 10.64
CA SER A 489 51.27 -7.09 11.69
C SER A 489 50.66 -7.59 13.01
N LEU A 490 49.46 -7.10 13.38
CA LEU A 490 48.71 -7.60 14.54
C LEU A 490 48.34 -9.09 14.42
N LYS A 491 47.88 -9.52 13.23
CA LYS A 491 47.57 -10.94 12.97
C LYS A 491 48.82 -11.81 13.11
N HIS A 492 49.95 -11.35 12.58
CA HIS A 492 51.22 -12.07 12.66
C HIS A 492 51.68 -12.20 14.11
N LEU A 493 51.67 -11.11 14.88
CA LEU A 493 52.04 -11.11 16.30
C LEU A 493 51.17 -12.09 17.11
N TYR A 494 49.86 -12.08 16.88
CA TYR A 494 48.95 -13.00 17.57
C TYR A 494 49.23 -14.47 17.24
N LYS A 495 49.41 -14.77 15.95
CA LYS A 495 49.71 -16.12 15.48
C LYS A 495 51.06 -16.63 15.99
N GLN A 496 52.06 -15.75 16.05
CA GLN A 496 53.39 -16.10 16.56
C GLN A 496 53.36 -16.49 18.04
N LYS A 497 52.56 -15.81 18.87
CA LYS A 497 52.49 -16.08 20.30
C LYS A 497 51.51 -17.18 20.71
N THR A 498 50.41 -17.35 19.98
CA THR A 498 49.34 -18.28 20.36
C THR A 498 49.26 -19.52 19.49
N HIS A 499 49.96 -19.55 18.34
CA HIS A 499 49.81 -20.55 17.28
C HIS A 499 48.42 -20.59 16.60
N TYR A 500 47.46 -19.76 17.03
CA TYR A 500 46.12 -19.66 16.46
C TYR A 500 45.94 -18.40 15.61
N GLY A 501 44.93 -18.42 14.72
CA GLY A 501 44.53 -17.24 13.95
C GLY A 501 43.80 -16.21 14.82
N LEU A 502 44.09 -14.93 14.60
CA LEU A 502 43.40 -13.83 15.30
C LEU A 502 41.92 -13.76 14.88
N GLN A 503 41.00 -14.02 15.81
CA GLN A 503 39.56 -13.85 15.60
C GLN A 503 39.19 -12.36 15.66
N LYS A 504 39.27 -11.68 14.50
CA LYS A 504 39.06 -10.21 14.38
C LYS A 504 37.70 -9.72 14.92
N ILE A 505 36.63 -10.50 14.72
CA ILE A 505 35.29 -10.16 15.22
C ILE A 505 35.31 -10.09 16.75
N LYS A 506 35.78 -11.14 17.43
CA LYS A 506 35.89 -11.17 18.90
C LYS A 506 36.85 -10.12 19.45
N LEU A 507 37.97 -9.86 18.76
CA LEU A 507 38.86 -8.76 19.14
C LEU A 507 38.10 -7.43 19.14
N SER A 508 37.32 -7.16 18.08
CA SER A 508 36.53 -5.93 17.95
C SER A 508 35.46 -5.83 19.04
N GLU A 509 34.82 -6.94 19.40
CA GLU A 509 33.84 -7.00 20.49
C GLU A 509 34.47 -6.64 21.84
N PHE A 510 35.67 -7.16 22.15
CA PHE A 510 36.40 -6.83 23.38
C PHE A 510 36.89 -5.39 23.39
N LEU A 511 37.33 -4.86 22.24
CA LEU A 511 37.72 -3.46 22.12
C LEU A 511 36.55 -2.51 22.39
N VAL A 512 35.36 -2.81 21.84
CA VAL A 512 34.15 -2.01 22.12
C VAL A 512 33.73 -2.12 23.57
N GLU A 513 33.76 -3.31 24.19
CA GLU A 513 33.50 -3.47 25.64
C GLU A 513 34.45 -2.61 26.48
N HIS A 514 35.74 -2.63 26.15
CA HIS A 514 36.73 -1.86 26.88
C HIS A 514 36.51 -0.35 26.72
N MET A 515 36.07 0.09 25.55
CA MET A 515 35.71 1.49 25.29
C MET A 515 34.48 1.95 26.09
N MET A 516 33.56 1.04 26.41
CA MET A 516 32.36 1.31 27.21
C MET A 516 32.63 1.21 28.72
N SER A 517 33.75 0.63 29.12
CA SER A 517 34.09 0.45 30.53
C SER A 517 34.38 1.79 31.23
N PRO A 518 33.93 1.98 32.49
CA PRO A 518 34.31 3.14 33.31
C PRO A 518 35.83 3.29 33.49
N SER A 519 36.57 2.18 33.38
CA SER A 519 38.03 2.16 33.47
C SER A 519 38.75 2.69 32.22
N SER A 520 38.01 3.05 31.17
CA SER A 520 38.58 3.56 29.93
C SER A 520 39.13 4.98 30.11
N ARG A 521 40.40 5.19 29.76
CA ARG A 521 41.06 6.52 29.88
C ARG A 521 40.41 7.61 29.03
N ARG A 522 39.72 7.24 27.95
CA ARG A 522 39.09 8.19 27.02
C ARG A 522 37.60 7.97 26.99
N LYS A 523 36.84 9.01 27.35
CA LYS A 523 35.38 9.04 27.26
C LYS A 523 34.91 8.60 25.87
N ILE A 524 33.84 7.82 25.84
CA ILE A 524 33.30 7.24 24.61
C ILE A 524 32.90 8.30 23.57
N GLU A 525 32.27 9.40 23.99
CA GLU A 525 31.88 10.55 23.16
C GLU A 525 33.07 11.18 22.40
N ASN A 526 34.28 11.05 22.98
CA ASN A 526 35.49 11.60 22.41
C ASN A 526 36.19 10.63 21.44
N ARG A 527 35.68 9.41 21.26
CA ARG A 527 36.26 8.40 20.37
C ARG A 527 36.01 8.77 18.90
N PRO A 528 37.01 8.62 18.01
CA PRO A 528 36.85 9.00 16.61
C PRO A 528 35.72 8.25 15.90
N ILE A 529 35.59 6.93 16.10
CA ILE A 529 34.48 6.13 15.57
C ILE A 529 33.13 6.64 16.06
N VAL A 530 33.00 7.01 17.33
CA VAL A 530 31.72 7.50 17.87
C VAL A 530 31.32 8.81 17.21
N LYS A 531 32.26 9.75 17.02
CA LYS A 531 32.00 11.00 16.28
C LYS A 531 31.60 10.77 14.82
N VAL A 532 32.21 9.78 14.16
CA VAL A 532 31.83 9.39 12.81
C VAL A 532 30.43 8.80 12.79
N LEU A 533 30.11 7.88 13.70
CA LEU A 533 28.79 7.25 13.77
C LEU A 533 27.69 8.22 14.20
N GLU A 534 27.99 9.20 15.05
CA GLU A 534 27.07 10.29 15.39
C GLU A 534 26.73 11.13 14.16
N ARG A 535 27.74 11.44 13.34
CA ARG A 535 27.52 12.11 12.05
C ARG A 535 26.71 11.26 11.08
N VAL A 536 26.99 9.96 11.01
CA VAL A 536 26.22 9.01 10.18
C VAL A 536 24.76 8.99 10.61
N ARG A 537 24.50 8.92 11.93
CA ARG A 537 23.15 9.01 12.50
C ARG A 537 22.46 10.32 12.11
N GLN A 538 23.13 11.45 12.28
CA GLN A 538 22.57 12.76 11.93
C GLN A 538 22.21 12.85 10.44
N LEU A 539 23.09 12.35 9.56
CA LEU A 539 22.82 12.31 8.11
C LEU A 539 21.61 11.44 7.77
N ALA A 540 21.45 10.30 8.45
CA ALA A 540 20.28 9.45 8.28
C ALA A 540 19.00 10.14 8.77
N ASP A 541 19.04 10.80 9.93
CA ASP A 541 17.89 11.51 10.49
C ASP A 541 17.43 12.67 9.58
N ASP A 542 18.39 13.44 9.06
CA ASP A 542 18.14 14.58 8.16
C ASP A 542 17.69 14.16 6.74
N ASN A 543 17.81 12.88 6.38
CA ASN A 543 17.39 12.37 5.08
C ASN A 543 15.89 12.07 5.07
N LEU A 544 15.11 13.03 4.59
CA LEU A 544 13.68 12.85 4.41
C LEU A 544 13.41 12.26 3.02
N PHE A 545 12.72 11.13 2.99
CA PHE A 545 12.30 10.55 1.73
C PHE A 545 11.30 11.47 1.01
N PRO A 546 11.44 11.63 -0.32
CA PRO A 546 10.55 12.50 -1.07
C PRO A 546 9.16 11.88 -1.15
N THR A 547 8.17 12.71 -0.93
CA THR A 547 6.75 12.35 -1.02
C THR A 547 6.09 12.86 -2.31
N MET A 548 6.84 13.64 -3.10
CA MET A 548 6.48 14.14 -4.44
C MET A 548 7.67 13.97 -5.39
N HIS A 549 7.42 13.85 -6.69
CA HIS A 549 8.47 13.70 -7.69
C HIS A 549 9.36 14.94 -7.75
N LYS A 550 8.76 16.14 -7.69
CA LYS A 550 9.52 17.40 -7.64
C LYS A 550 10.54 17.44 -6.50
N ILE A 551 10.16 17.00 -5.29
CA ILE A 551 11.10 16.94 -4.14
C ILE A 551 12.25 16.00 -4.45
N TRP A 552 11.98 14.86 -5.09
CA TRP A 552 13.03 13.94 -5.48
C TRP A 552 13.99 14.56 -6.50
N GLU A 553 13.49 15.27 -7.51
CA GLU A 553 14.31 15.97 -8.51
C GLU A 553 15.15 17.06 -7.88
N ASP A 554 14.57 17.85 -6.98
CA ASP A 554 15.26 18.89 -6.22
C ASP A 554 16.39 18.29 -5.38
N ASN A 555 16.12 17.17 -4.70
CA ASN A 555 17.14 16.43 -3.96
C ASN A 555 18.26 15.91 -4.88
N GLN A 556 17.94 15.37 -6.06
CA GLN A 556 18.95 14.90 -7.04
C GLN A 556 19.79 16.05 -7.62
N ALA A 557 19.19 17.23 -7.80
CA ALA A 557 19.88 18.42 -8.30
C ALA A 557 20.65 19.18 -7.20
N SER A 558 20.42 18.87 -5.93
CA SER A 558 21.04 19.54 -4.79
C SER A 558 22.47 19.05 -4.52
N ASN A 559 23.12 19.65 -3.50
CA ASN A 559 24.41 19.17 -2.99
C ASN A 559 24.26 18.02 -1.98
N TYR A 560 23.06 17.43 -1.87
CA TYR A 560 22.71 16.52 -0.78
C TYR A 560 23.36 15.14 -0.94
N PHE A 561 23.27 14.55 -2.13
CA PHE A 561 23.88 13.26 -2.45
C PHE A 561 25.28 13.36 -3.08
N GLY A 562 25.60 14.50 -3.68
CA GLY A 562 26.88 14.71 -4.37
C GLY A 562 27.15 16.19 -4.55
N LYS A 563 28.42 16.56 -4.72
CA LYS A 563 28.77 17.97 -4.98
C LYS A 563 28.24 18.38 -6.36
N LYS A 564 27.65 19.56 -6.48
CA LYS A 564 27.22 20.13 -7.77
C LYS A 564 28.40 20.29 -8.72
N LEU A 565 28.18 19.93 -9.98
CA LEU A 565 29.10 20.28 -11.06
C LEU A 565 29.01 21.79 -11.29
N LYS A 566 30.16 22.48 -11.24
CA LYS A 566 30.21 23.89 -11.68
C LYS A 566 29.84 23.91 -13.16
N ARG A 567 28.72 24.55 -13.51
CA ARG A 567 28.41 24.83 -14.92
C ARG A 567 29.60 25.57 -15.52
N SER A 568 30.23 25.00 -16.54
CA SER A 568 31.14 25.77 -17.38
C SER A 568 30.33 26.93 -17.95
N ARG A 569 30.80 28.16 -17.74
CA ARG A 569 30.35 29.32 -18.52
C ARG A 569 30.83 29.13 -19.96
N SER A 570 30.14 28.29 -20.72
CA SER A 570 30.15 28.28 -22.18
C SER A 570 28.76 28.79 -22.55
N GLY A 571 28.56 29.92 -23.21
CA GLY A 571 29.33 30.55 -24.26
C GLY A 571 28.25 31.12 -25.17
N GLY A 572 27.94 32.40 -25.02
CA GLY A 572 26.86 33.08 -25.71
C GLY A 572 27.23 34.55 -25.89
N LYS A 573 28.36 34.81 -26.54
CA LYS A 573 28.48 36.01 -27.37
C LYS A 573 27.51 35.80 -28.52
N ALA A 574 26.29 36.31 -28.38
CA ALA A 574 25.48 36.64 -29.53
C ALA A 574 26.22 37.77 -30.26
N LYS A 575 26.84 37.46 -31.40
CA LYS A 575 27.11 38.48 -32.41
C LYS A 575 25.74 38.85 -32.99
N GLY A 576 25.29 40.06 -32.70
CA GLY A 576 24.45 40.83 -33.61
C GLY A 576 25.32 41.48 -34.67
#